data_AF-A0A2B0LHK1-F1
#
_entry.id   AF-A0A2B0LHK1-F1
#
_cell.length_a   1.000
_cell.length_b   1.000
_cell.length_c   1.000
_cell.angle_alpha   90.00
_cell.angle_beta   90.00
_cell.angle_gamma   90.00
#
_symmetry.space_group_name_H-M   'P 1'
#
loop_
_entity.id
_entity.type
_entity.pdbx_description
1 polymer ?
#
loop_
_entity_poly.entity_id
_entity_poly.type
_entity_poly.pdbx_seq_one_letter_code
_entity_poly.pdbx_strand_id
1 'polypeptide(L)'
;MSIKTRFLFSYIAVILVSITLILVAGFLIVFSITGDLEAVKNFYKSSYIQKPLTPEEENTYIELKLAAKKHQSQLLDESFVSSLEKEGVKIVVRKGETISYASNEFESVSLKEALPKFESANINSRGTTELGDTFYRYVKFDFYFPQEEEGSIFVLKKQSSFVDLTQKLFPILFVSLLLLAILLIGLLSYLVSRSVIKPIFVLKDATEKIKEGNLDFQIPVTSHDEMGQLNQGFEEMRKKLKDSIEMQTQYEENRKELISNISHDLKTPITSIIGYVEGIKDGVANTPEKMDKYLTTIHTKARHMDTLIDELFLFSKLDLNRVPFQFETVELNMFMQELIEEMQMDLSKEGIEVNLQLHASPLYVTADCEKINRVISNLIHNSVKYMDKEEKKITVAVSIDKNKVIVKVMDNGSGIEYDTLPYIFERFYRAEQSRNSSTGGSGLGLAIAKQIIEEHGGNIWAESELGKGTSIFFSLEKVEKCGG
;
A
#
# COMPACT_ATOMS: atom_id res chain seq x y z
N MET A 1 6.32 12.50 -1.79
CA MET A 1 5.69 13.66 -1.13
C MET A 1 4.76 13.12 -0.06
N SER A 2 4.84 13.60 1.16
CA SER A 2 4.03 13.09 2.27
C SER A 2 2.53 13.38 2.10
N ILE A 3 1.66 12.57 2.71
CA ILE A 3 0.21 12.82 2.77
C ILE A 3 -0.05 14.19 3.38
N LYS A 4 0.68 14.52 4.47
CA LYS A 4 0.64 15.84 5.10
C LYS A 4 1.02 16.95 4.13
N THR A 5 2.08 16.79 3.35
CA THR A 5 2.48 17.81 2.37
C THR A 5 1.47 17.92 1.22
N ARG A 6 0.89 16.83 0.71
CA ARG A 6 -0.16 16.90 -0.31
C ARG A 6 -1.42 17.62 0.18
N PHE A 7 -1.87 17.34 1.41
CA PHE A 7 -2.96 18.10 2.02
C PHE A 7 -2.56 19.56 2.21
N LEU A 8 -1.37 19.83 2.74
CA LEU A 8 -0.88 21.19 2.95
C LEU A 8 -0.82 21.96 1.62
N PHE A 9 -0.27 21.38 0.55
CA PHE A 9 -0.23 21.99 -0.78
C PHE A 9 -1.63 22.18 -1.35
N SER A 10 -2.55 21.23 -1.17
CA SER A 10 -3.93 21.39 -1.58
C SER A 10 -4.60 22.54 -0.83
N TYR A 11 -4.50 22.60 0.50
CA TYR A 11 -5.08 23.68 1.31
C TYR A 11 -4.45 25.03 0.98
N ILE A 12 -3.12 25.10 0.89
CA ILE A 12 -2.40 26.31 0.47
C ILE A 12 -2.86 26.71 -0.93
N ALA A 13 -2.98 25.79 -1.88
CA ALA A 13 -3.45 26.10 -3.22
C ALA A 13 -4.87 26.67 -3.23
N VAL A 14 -5.81 26.06 -2.48
CA VAL A 14 -7.18 26.62 -2.34
C VAL A 14 -7.15 28.01 -1.74
N ILE A 15 -6.40 28.21 -0.65
CA ILE A 15 -6.29 29.50 0.03
C ILE A 15 -5.68 30.55 -0.89
N LEU A 16 -4.59 30.21 -1.58
CA LEU A 16 -3.88 31.12 -2.47
C LEU A 16 -4.75 31.50 -3.66
N VAL A 17 -5.41 30.53 -4.30
CA VAL A 17 -6.41 30.79 -5.36
C VAL A 17 -7.51 31.70 -4.82
N SER A 18 -8.05 31.43 -3.63
CA SER A 18 -9.12 32.23 -3.02
C SER A 18 -8.65 33.67 -2.73
N ILE A 19 -7.45 33.85 -2.16
CA ILE A 19 -6.86 35.17 -1.89
C ILE A 19 -6.61 35.92 -3.20
N THR A 20 -6.04 35.28 -4.22
CA THR A 20 -5.80 35.90 -5.52
C THR A 20 -7.12 36.35 -6.14
N LEU A 21 -8.17 35.53 -6.10
CA LEU A 21 -9.49 35.89 -6.59
C LEU A 21 -10.08 37.09 -5.82
N ILE A 22 -9.94 37.10 -4.49
CA ILE A 22 -10.41 38.22 -3.65
C ILE A 22 -9.62 39.49 -3.96
N LEU A 23 -8.29 39.41 -4.12
CA LEU A 23 -7.45 40.55 -4.46
C LEU A 23 -7.76 41.08 -5.86
N VAL A 24 -7.98 40.20 -6.85
CA VAL A 24 -8.37 40.59 -8.21
C VAL A 24 -9.75 41.23 -8.20
N ALA A 25 -10.74 40.64 -7.50
CA ALA A 25 -12.06 41.21 -7.37
C ALA A 25 -12.03 42.56 -6.64
N GLY A 26 -11.29 42.65 -5.53
CA GLY A 26 -11.08 43.88 -4.77
C GLY A 26 -10.38 44.95 -5.61
N PHE A 27 -9.34 44.59 -6.36
CA PHE A 27 -8.67 45.48 -7.30
C PHE A 27 -9.64 45.96 -8.39
N LEU A 28 -10.46 45.09 -8.98
CA LEU A 28 -11.44 45.48 -9.99
C LEU A 28 -12.52 46.41 -9.42
N ILE A 29 -12.97 46.16 -8.17
CA ILE A 29 -13.92 47.02 -7.46
C ILE A 29 -13.31 48.37 -7.14
N VAL A 30 -12.10 48.39 -6.56
CA VAL A 30 -11.38 49.63 -6.23
C VAL A 30 -11.05 50.40 -7.51
N PHE A 31 -10.57 49.76 -8.56
CA PHE A 31 -10.34 50.36 -9.87
C PHE A 31 -11.63 50.95 -10.46
N SER A 32 -12.77 50.26 -10.27
CA SER A 32 -14.08 50.77 -10.68
C SER A 32 -14.61 51.92 -9.81
N ILE A 33 -14.28 51.99 -8.52
CA ILE A 33 -14.80 52.99 -7.56
C ILE A 33 -13.87 54.19 -7.43
N THR A 34 -12.59 53.96 -7.11
CA THR A 34 -11.59 55.01 -6.88
C THR A 34 -11.10 55.65 -8.15
N GLY A 35 -11.16 54.94 -9.28
CA GLY A 35 -10.84 55.45 -10.60
C GLY A 35 -9.59 56.31 -10.59
N ASP A 36 -8.40 55.69 -10.71
CA ASP A 36 -7.24 56.39 -11.26
C ASP A 36 -7.49 56.64 -12.77
N LEU A 37 -8.55 57.43 -12.98
CA LEU A 37 -9.19 57.76 -14.21
C LEU A 37 -8.26 58.67 -14.98
N GLU A 38 -7.39 59.44 -14.35
CA GLU A 38 -6.63 60.46 -15.06
C GLU A 38 -5.62 59.84 -16.03
N ALA A 39 -4.87 58.80 -15.63
CA ALA A 39 -3.93 58.12 -16.52
C ALA A 39 -4.62 57.41 -17.71
N VAL A 40 -5.74 56.71 -17.44
CA VAL A 40 -6.49 55.96 -18.46
C VAL A 40 -7.38 56.88 -19.31
N LYS A 41 -8.00 57.91 -18.72
CA LYS A 41 -8.74 58.99 -19.40
C LYS A 41 -7.78 59.79 -20.26
N ASN A 42 -6.55 60.07 -19.83
CA ASN A 42 -5.54 60.72 -20.66
C ASN A 42 -5.07 59.82 -21.81
N PHE A 43 -4.90 58.51 -21.58
CA PHE A 43 -4.63 57.54 -22.65
C PHE A 43 -5.81 57.47 -23.66
N TYR A 44 -7.05 57.42 -23.18
CA TYR A 44 -8.26 57.40 -24.00
C TYR A 44 -8.40 58.72 -24.79
N LYS A 45 -8.29 59.88 -24.13
CA LYS A 45 -8.25 61.22 -24.75
C LYS A 45 -7.19 61.29 -25.85
N SER A 46 -5.96 60.87 -25.54
CA SER A 46 -4.84 60.84 -26.50
C SER A 46 -5.10 59.92 -27.70
N SER A 47 -5.68 58.74 -27.45
CA SER A 47 -6.00 57.78 -28.51
C SER A 47 -7.02 58.33 -29.53
N TYR A 48 -8.01 59.11 -29.09
CA TYR A 48 -9.00 59.71 -30.00
C TYR A 48 -8.49 60.94 -30.75
N ILE A 49 -7.52 61.69 -30.22
CA ILE A 49 -6.88 62.82 -30.92
C ILE A 49 -6.20 62.34 -32.20
N GLN A 50 -5.61 61.14 -32.16
CA GLN A 50 -4.89 60.54 -33.28
C GLN A 50 -5.80 59.81 -34.29
N LYS A 51 -7.06 59.52 -33.94
CA LYS A 51 -7.99 58.89 -34.89
C LYS A 51 -8.29 59.83 -36.06
N PRO A 52 -8.34 59.33 -37.30
CA PRO A 52 -8.76 60.14 -38.45
C PRO A 52 -10.19 60.68 -38.25
N LEU A 53 -10.52 61.76 -38.95
CA LEU A 53 -11.89 62.25 -39.01
C LEU A 53 -12.74 61.23 -39.79
N THR A 54 -13.99 61.06 -39.39
CA THR A 54 -14.95 60.37 -40.27
C THR A 54 -15.24 61.26 -41.48
N PRO A 55 -15.64 60.70 -42.64
CA PRO A 55 -15.90 61.49 -43.84
C PRO A 55 -16.90 62.64 -43.60
N GLU A 56 -17.90 62.43 -42.74
CA GLU A 56 -18.86 63.46 -42.36
C GLU A 56 -18.22 64.60 -41.57
N GLU A 57 -17.38 64.29 -40.57
CA GLU A 57 -16.65 65.30 -39.80
C GLU A 57 -15.66 66.07 -40.67
N GLU A 58 -14.97 65.37 -41.58
CA GLU A 58 -14.01 65.99 -42.49
C GLU A 58 -14.68 66.93 -43.48
N ASN A 59 -15.79 66.50 -44.10
CA ASN A 59 -16.56 67.34 -45.02
C ASN A 59 -17.13 68.58 -44.31
N THR A 60 -17.80 68.40 -43.16
CA THR A 60 -18.33 69.52 -42.37
C THR A 60 -17.21 70.47 -41.94
N TYR A 61 -16.05 69.95 -41.51
CA TYR A 61 -14.90 70.78 -41.13
C TYR A 61 -14.33 71.57 -42.32
N ILE A 62 -14.20 70.95 -43.50
CA ILE A 62 -13.70 71.61 -44.70
C ILE A 62 -14.66 72.73 -45.14
N GLU A 63 -15.96 72.47 -45.15
CA GLU A 63 -16.97 73.45 -45.55
C GLU A 63 -17.01 74.66 -44.60
N LEU A 64 -17.00 74.41 -43.28
CA LEU A 64 -16.90 75.49 -42.28
C LEU A 64 -15.57 76.25 -42.40
N LYS A 65 -14.46 75.57 -42.65
CA LYS A 65 -13.14 76.21 -42.84
C LYS A 65 -13.08 77.04 -44.12
N LEU A 66 -13.76 76.62 -45.19
CA LEU A 66 -13.90 77.40 -46.41
C LEU A 66 -14.74 78.66 -46.16
N ALA A 67 -15.86 78.53 -45.45
CA ALA A 67 -16.68 79.67 -45.04
C ALA A 67 -15.88 80.65 -44.16
N ALA A 68 -15.11 80.15 -43.19
CA ALA A 68 -14.22 80.96 -42.33
C ALA A 68 -13.16 81.76 -43.11
N LYS A 69 -12.71 81.25 -44.27
CA LYS A 69 -11.69 81.91 -45.10
C LYS A 69 -12.27 82.83 -46.17
N LYS A 70 -13.42 82.51 -46.74
CA LYS A 70 -13.96 83.19 -47.93
C LYS A 70 -15.26 83.95 -47.67
N HIS A 71 -16.10 83.48 -46.74
CA HIS A 71 -17.47 83.95 -46.54
C HIS A 71 -17.83 83.99 -45.04
N GLN A 72 -17.06 84.74 -44.26
CA GLN A 72 -17.16 84.74 -42.78
C GLN A 72 -18.55 85.13 -42.25
N SER A 73 -19.28 85.99 -42.96
CA SER A 73 -20.64 86.38 -42.59
C SER A 73 -21.64 85.21 -42.61
N GLN A 74 -21.40 84.17 -43.42
CA GLN A 74 -22.25 82.98 -43.46
C GLN A 74 -22.15 82.14 -42.18
N LEU A 75 -21.02 82.24 -41.44
CA LEU A 75 -20.86 81.53 -40.17
C LEU A 75 -21.73 82.12 -39.04
N LEU A 76 -22.30 83.30 -39.25
CA LEU A 76 -23.26 83.93 -38.33
C LEU A 76 -24.71 83.69 -38.76
N ASP A 77 -24.93 83.03 -39.90
CA ASP A 77 -26.26 82.62 -40.36
C ASP A 77 -26.55 81.20 -39.85
N GLU A 78 -27.47 81.12 -38.88
CA GLU A 78 -27.87 79.84 -38.26
C GLU A 78 -28.41 78.84 -39.30
N SER A 79 -29.06 79.32 -40.37
CA SER A 79 -29.62 78.44 -41.41
C SER A 79 -28.53 77.78 -42.25
N PHE A 80 -27.44 78.49 -42.52
CA PHE A 80 -26.28 77.95 -43.19
C PHE A 80 -25.57 76.93 -42.30
N VAL A 81 -25.24 77.29 -41.05
CA VAL A 81 -24.45 76.42 -40.16
C VAL A 81 -25.24 75.15 -39.81
N SER A 82 -26.55 75.25 -39.54
CA SER A 82 -27.41 74.08 -39.29
C SER A 82 -27.53 73.15 -40.50
N SER A 83 -27.48 73.66 -41.73
CA SER A 83 -27.50 72.83 -42.95
C SER A 83 -26.26 71.94 -43.11
N LEU A 84 -25.16 72.29 -42.43
CA LEU A 84 -23.90 71.54 -42.42
C LEU A 84 -23.85 70.44 -41.35
N GLU A 85 -24.83 70.40 -40.44
CA GLU A 85 -24.92 69.35 -39.44
C GLU A 85 -25.27 68.01 -40.09
N LYS A 86 -24.49 66.98 -39.74
CA LYS A 86 -24.70 65.58 -40.16
C LYS A 86 -24.96 64.71 -38.94
N GLU A 87 -25.41 63.48 -39.16
CA GLU A 87 -25.74 62.57 -38.07
C GLU A 87 -24.55 62.32 -37.14
N GLY A 88 -24.72 62.61 -35.85
CA GLY A 88 -23.66 62.46 -34.84
C GLY A 88 -22.52 63.50 -34.92
N VAL A 89 -22.61 64.50 -35.81
CA VAL A 89 -21.69 65.65 -35.89
C VAL A 89 -22.39 66.89 -35.39
N LYS A 90 -21.75 67.61 -34.47
CA LYS A 90 -22.25 68.83 -33.85
C LYS A 90 -21.30 69.98 -34.13
N ILE A 91 -21.84 71.18 -34.28
CA ILE A 91 -21.09 72.38 -34.68
C ILE A 91 -21.23 73.43 -33.58
N VAL A 92 -20.12 74.11 -33.28
CA VAL A 92 -20.12 75.31 -32.46
C VAL A 92 -19.32 76.40 -33.17
N VAL A 93 -19.89 77.60 -33.27
CA VAL A 93 -19.23 78.80 -33.79
C VAL A 93 -19.09 79.79 -32.65
N ARG A 94 -17.86 80.20 -32.36
CA ARG A 94 -17.53 81.20 -31.34
C ARG A 94 -17.02 82.47 -32.02
N LYS A 95 -17.53 83.61 -31.58
CA LYS A 95 -17.09 84.96 -31.95
C LYS A 95 -16.70 85.73 -30.69
N GLY A 96 -15.41 86.04 -30.56
CA GLY A 96 -14.79 86.52 -29.34
C GLY A 96 -15.11 85.62 -28.15
N GLU A 97 -15.72 86.19 -27.13
CA GLU A 97 -16.11 85.50 -25.90
C GLU A 97 -17.55 84.91 -25.95
N THR A 98 -18.25 85.09 -27.07
CA THR A 98 -19.67 84.68 -27.24
C THR A 98 -19.81 83.50 -28.19
N ILE A 99 -20.75 82.60 -27.91
CA ILE A 99 -21.12 81.52 -28.83
C ILE A 99 -22.18 82.07 -29.79
N SER A 100 -21.84 82.15 -31.07
CA SER A 100 -22.70 82.66 -32.14
C SER A 100 -23.65 81.60 -32.67
N TYR A 101 -23.23 80.33 -32.60
CA TYR A 101 -24.04 79.18 -32.96
C TYR A 101 -23.60 77.97 -32.15
N ALA A 102 -24.56 77.16 -31.71
CA ALA A 102 -24.31 75.84 -31.17
C ALA A 102 -25.45 74.91 -31.59
N SER A 103 -25.12 73.67 -31.93
CA SER A 103 -26.13 72.64 -32.13
C SER A 103 -27.07 72.53 -30.93
N ASN A 104 -28.34 72.22 -31.17
CA ASN A 104 -29.40 72.16 -30.14
C ASN A 104 -29.08 71.26 -28.93
N GLU A 105 -28.18 70.26 -29.06
CA GLU A 105 -27.75 69.38 -27.95
C GLU A 105 -26.94 70.13 -26.88
N PHE A 106 -26.51 71.38 -27.14
CA PHE A 106 -25.66 72.16 -26.24
C PHE A 106 -26.33 73.39 -25.60
N GLU A 107 -27.65 73.61 -25.81
CA GLU A 107 -28.38 74.78 -25.30
C GLU A 107 -28.36 74.91 -23.75
N SER A 108 -28.13 73.80 -23.04
CA SER A 108 -28.13 73.74 -21.57
C SER A 108 -26.73 73.62 -20.93
N VAL A 109 -25.65 73.67 -21.73
CA VAL A 109 -24.27 73.39 -21.27
C VAL A 109 -23.39 74.64 -21.38
N SER A 110 -22.54 74.88 -20.37
CA SER A 110 -21.54 75.96 -20.41
C SER A 110 -20.42 75.63 -21.41
N LEU A 111 -20.65 75.92 -22.69
CA LEU A 111 -19.69 75.70 -23.77
C LEU A 111 -18.41 76.54 -23.63
N LYS A 112 -18.50 77.68 -22.93
CA LYS A 112 -17.43 78.65 -22.80
C LYS A 112 -16.22 78.10 -22.04
N GLU A 113 -16.44 77.34 -20.97
CA GLU A 113 -15.38 76.80 -20.12
C GLU A 113 -14.84 75.46 -20.65
N ALA A 114 -15.68 74.72 -21.36
CA ALA A 114 -15.33 73.38 -21.87
C ALA A 114 -14.53 73.40 -23.18
N LEU A 115 -14.67 74.43 -24.02
CA LEU A 115 -13.96 74.52 -25.30
C LEU A 115 -12.61 75.24 -25.15
N PRO A 116 -11.56 74.83 -25.90
CA PRO A 116 -10.25 75.46 -25.81
C PRO A 116 -10.28 76.93 -26.27
N LYS A 117 -9.39 77.76 -25.70
CA LYS A 117 -9.20 79.17 -26.06
C LYS A 117 -8.73 79.35 -27.50
N PHE A 118 -8.89 80.54 -28.07
CA PHE A 118 -8.43 80.87 -29.42
C PHE A 118 -6.90 80.69 -29.56
N GLU A 119 -6.44 80.14 -30.69
CA GLU A 119 -5.03 79.90 -30.99
C GLU A 119 -4.74 80.22 -32.46
N SER A 120 -4.19 81.41 -32.74
CA SER A 120 -3.95 81.89 -34.12
C SER A 120 -3.09 80.95 -34.97
N ALA A 121 -2.11 80.27 -34.35
CA ALA A 121 -1.22 79.33 -35.02
C ALA A 121 -1.89 78.02 -35.44
N ASN A 122 -3.10 77.72 -34.93
CA ASN A 122 -3.88 76.51 -35.24
C ASN A 122 -3.08 75.18 -35.07
N ILE A 123 -2.11 75.14 -34.15
CA ILE A 123 -1.24 73.96 -33.95
C ILE A 123 -2.05 72.84 -33.32
N ASN A 124 -2.87 73.15 -32.32
CA ASN A 124 -3.74 72.18 -31.62
C ASN A 124 -5.17 72.18 -32.16
N SER A 125 -5.32 71.92 -33.46
CA SER A 125 -6.63 71.90 -34.14
C SER A 125 -7.49 70.69 -33.80
N ARG A 126 -6.99 69.69 -33.06
CA ARG A 126 -7.76 68.50 -32.65
C ARG A 126 -7.62 68.26 -31.17
N GLY A 127 -8.71 67.85 -30.55
CA GLY A 127 -8.73 67.60 -29.11
C GLY A 127 -9.96 66.84 -28.67
N THR A 128 -10.11 66.75 -27.36
CA THR A 128 -11.27 66.13 -26.72
C THR A 128 -11.74 67.03 -25.59
N THR A 129 -13.04 67.08 -25.37
CA THR A 129 -13.66 67.83 -24.28
C THR A 129 -14.80 67.01 -23.67
N GLU A 130 -15.17 67.38 -22.46
CA GLU A 130 -16.27 66.80 -21.71
C GLU A 130 -17.35 67.87 -21.55
N LEU A 131 -18.55 67.57 -22.04
CA LEU A 131 -19.69 68.49 -22.05
C LEU A 131 -20.82 67.78 -21.30
N GLY A 132 -21.07 68.20 -20.05
CA GLY A 132 -21.91 67.47 -19.11
C GLY A 132 -21.32 66.08 -18.81
N ASP A 133 -22.14 65.03 -18.86
CA ASP A 133 -21.71 63.63 -18.66
C ASP A 133 -21.21 62.96 -19.95
N THR A 134 -21.09 63.72 -21.04
CA THR A 134 -20.77 63.17 -22.36
C THR A 134 -19.39 63.58 -22.83
N PHE A 135 -18.65 62.60 -23.36
CA PHE A 135 -17.33 62.80 -23.94
C PHE A 135 -17.42 63.14 -25.43
N TYR A 136 -16.79 64.22 -25.84
CA TYR A 136 -16.74 64.67 -27.23
C TYR A 136 -15.30 64.76 -27.73
N ARG A 137 -15.08 64.31 -28.96
CA ARG A 137 -13.89 64.69 -29.73
C ARG A 137 -14.22 65.93 -30.53
N TYR A 138 -13.30 66.87 -30.65
CA TYR A 138 -13.47 68.05 -31.50
C TYR A 138 -12.33 68.23 -32.51
N VAL A 139 -12.66 68.86 -33.63
CA VAL A 139 -11.70 69.50 -34.54
C VAL A 139 -12.07 70.97 -34.67
N LYS A 140 -11.05 71.83 -34.64
CA LYS A 140 -11.16 73.27 -34.47
C LYS A 140 -10.41 74.00 -35.58
N PHE A 141 -10.92 75.16 -35.97
CA PHE A 141 -10.18 76.11 -36.78
C PHE A 141 -10.44 77.54 -36.29
N ASP A 142 -9.35 78.24 -36.01
CA ASP A 142 -9.33 79.63 -35.55
C ASP A 142 -9.02 80.58 -36.70
N PHE A 143 -9.78 81.67 -36.77
CA PHE A 143 -9.67 82.72 -37.78
C PHE A 143 -10.07 84.08 -37.19
N TYR A 144 -9.79 85.16 -37.89
CA TYR A 144 -10.26 86.49 -37.50
C TYR A 144 -11.44 86.91 -38.37
N PHE A 145 -12.50 87.43 -37.75
CA PHE A 145 -13.58 88.14 -38.41
C PHE A 145 -13.11 89.51 -38.91
N PRO A 146 -13.88 90.22 -39.77
CA PRO A 146 -13.53 91.58 -40.16
C PRO A 146 -13.51 92.47 -38.90
N GLN A 147 -12.48 93.31 -38.75
CA GLN A 147 -12.15 94.11 -37.53
C GLN A 147 -11.30 93.40 -36.46
N GLU A 148 -10.56 92.34 -36.82
CA GLU A 148 -9.65 91.60 -35.93
C GLU A 148 -10.33 90.92 -34.72
N GLU A 149 -11.65 90.69 -34.79
CA GLU A 149 -12.36 89.91 -33.77
C GLU A 149 -12.03 88.42 -33.92
N GLU A 150 -11.73 87.74 -32.82
CA GLU A 150 -11.41 86.32 -32.80
C GLU A 150 -12.63 85.46 -33.18
N GLY A 151 -12.42 84.45 -34.04
CA GLY A 151 -13.43 83.50 -34.45
C GLY A 151 -12.92 82.07 -34.34
N SER A 152 -13.75 81.15 -33.82
CA SER A 152 -13.42 79.72 -33.75
C SER A 152 -14.60 78.89 -34.23
N ILE A 153 -14.35 77.95 -35.14
CA ILE A 153 -15.31 76.89 -35.49
C ILE A 153 -14.88 75.57 -34.83
N PHE A 154 -15.85 74.82 -34.33
CA PHE A 154 -15.65 73.50 -33.73
C PHE A 154 -16.60 72.50 -34.37
N VAL A 155 -16.05 71.35 -34.78
CA VAL A 155 -16.80 70.18 -35.21
C VAL A 155 -16.62 69.11 -34.14
N LEU A 156 -17.69 68.76 -33.43
CA LEU A 156 -17.71 67.83 -32.31
C LEU A 156 -18.41 66.52 -32.66
N LYS A 157 -17.89 65.40 -32.17
CA LYS A 157 -18.52 64.08 -32.30
C LYS A 157 -18.56 63.38 -30.96
N LYS A 158 -19.77 62.93 -30.59
CA LYS A 158 -20.06 62.19 -29.35
C LYS A 158 -19.33 60.85 -29.36
N GLN A 159 -18.74 60.47 -28.23
CA GLN A 159 -18.04 59.20 -28.04
C GLN A 159 -18.60 58.48 -26.81
N SER A 160 -18.59 57.14 -26.82
CA SER A 160 -19.02 56.34 -25.67
C SER A 160 -18.15 56.63 -24.45
N SER A 161 -18.79 56.79 -23.29
CA SER A 161 -18.08 57.03 -22.04
C SER A 161 -17.28 55.79 -21.65
N PHE A 162 -16.13 55.98 -20.99
CA PHE A 162 -15.36 54.87 -20.44
C PHE A 162 -16.18 54.05 -19.42
N VAL A 163 -17.10 54.72 -18.71
CA VAL A 163 -18.00 54.11 -17.72
C VAL A 163 -18.91 53.05 -18.36
N ASP A 164 -19.40 53.29 -19.58
CA ASP A 164 -20.24 52.31 -20.29
C ASP A 164 -19.48 51.04 -20.66
N LEU A 165 -18.19 51.17 -21.00
CA LEU A 165 -17.34 50.03 -21.34
C LEU A 165 -17.05 49.18 -20.10
N THR A 166 -16.70 49.81 -18.98
CA THR A 166 -16.39 49.10 -17.73
C THR A 166 -17.62 48.41 -17.16
N GLN A 167 -18.80 49.05 -17.18
CA GLN A 167 -20.06 48.45 -16.72
C GLN A 167 -20.46 47.21 -17.53
N LYS A 168 -20.18 47.18 -18.85
CA LYS A 168 -20.48 46.01 -19.70
C LYS A 168 -19.47 44.87 -19.53
N LEU A 169 -18.18 45.18 -19.37
CA LEU A 169 -17.13 44.15 -19.29
C LEU A 169 -16.99 43.54 -17.88
N PHE A 170 -17.24 44.32 -16.83
CA PHE A 170 -17.11 43.86 -15.45
C PHE A 170 -17.89 42.57 -15.13
N PRO A 171 -19.21 42.45 -15.42
CA PRO A 171 -19.95 41.22 -15.09
C PRO A 171 -19.42 40.00 -15.85
N ILE A 172 -18.95 40.18 -17.09
CA ILE A 172 -18.37 39.10 -17.91
C ILE A 172 -17.07 38.60 -17.28
N LEU A 173 -16.16 39.52 -16.92
CA LEU A 173 -14.90 39.18 -16.25
C LEU A 173 -15.16 38.51 -14.91
N PHE A 174 -16.10 39.04 -14.11
CA PHE A 174 -16.45 38.49 -12.80
C PHE A 174 -16.99 37.05 -12.91
N VAL A 175 -17.94 36.80 -13.82
CA VAL A 175 -18.49 35.45 -14.03
C VAL A 175 -17.41 34.49 -14.55
N SER A 176 -16.55 34.93 -15.47
CA SER A 176 -15.45 34.09 -15.98
C SER A 176 -14.46 33.68 -14.88
N LEU A 177 -14.13 34.61 -13.99
CA LEU A 177 -13.24 34.40 -12.86
C LEU A 177 -13.86 33.41 -11.85
N LEU A 178 -15.17 33.54 -11.59
CA LEU A 178 -15.92 32.65 -10.71
C LEU A 178 -15.99 31.23 -11.28
N LEU A 179 -16.25 31.07 -12.57
CA LEU A 179 -16.24 29.76 -13.24
C LEU A 179 -14.86 29.10 -13.18
N LEU A 180 -13.80 29.87 -13.41
CA LEU A 180 -12.42 29.37 -13.28
C LEU A 180 -12.12 28.90 -11.86
N ALA A 181 -12.58 29.65 -10.85
CA ALA A 181 -12.43 29.28 -9.45
C ALA A 181 -13.11 27.95 -9.12
N ILE A 182 -14.37 27.77 -9.54
CA ILE A 182 -15.13 26.52 -9.34
C ILE A 182 -14.41 25.34 -10.00
N LEU A 183 -13.92 25.53 -11.24
CA LEU A 183 -13.22 24.49 -11.98
C LEU A 183 -11.93 24.06 -11.26
N LEU A 184 -11.12 25.02 -10.81
CA LEU A 184 -9.88 24.74 -10.08
C LEU A 184 -10.15 24.03 -8.74
N ILE A 185 -11.15 24.48 -7.98
CA ILE A 185 -11.55 23.85 -6.72
C ILE A 185 -12.05 22.42 -6.95
N GLY A 186 -12.87 22.20 -7.98
CA GLY A 186 -13.37 20.88 -8.36
C GLY A 186 -12.26 19.93 -8.78
N LEU A 187 -11.33 20.39 -9.61
CA LEU A 187 -10.16 19.62 -10.06
C LEU A 187 -9.31 19.19 -8.86
N LEU A 188 -8.98 20.12 -7.97
CA LEU A 188 -8.18 19.84 -6.79
C LEU A 188 -8.88 18.86 -5.83
N SER A 189 -10.18 19.04 -5.61
CA SER A 189 -10.99 18.13 -4.79
C SER A 189 -11.00 16.71 -5.36
N TYR A 190 -11.10 16.57 -6.69
CA TYR A 190 -11.02 15.28 -7.36
C TYR A 190 -9.66 14.61 -7.15
N LEU A 191 -8.56 15.35 -7.29
CA LEU A 191 -7.20 14.83 -7.09
C LEU A 191 -6.98 14.33 -5.64
N VAL A 192 -7.43 15.08 -4.64
CA VAL A 192 -7.35 14.67 -3.23
C VAL A 192 -8.22 13.44 -2.96
N SER A 193 -9.44 13.42 -3.49
CA SER A 193 -10.36 12.28 -3.34
C SER A 193 -9.74 10.98 -3.86
N ARG A 194 -9.15 11.03 -5.06
CA ARG A 194 -8.52 9.87 -5.70
C ARG A 194 -7.23 9.43 -5.01
N SER A 195 -6.40 10.36 -4.56
CA SER A 195 -5.06 10.05 -4.01
C SER A 195 -5.04 9.79 -2.50
N VAL A 196 -6.08 10.18 -1.77
CA VAL A 196 -6.10 10.09 -0.30
C VAL A 196 -7.39 9.50 0.26
N ILE A 197 -8.55 10.06 -0.09
CA ILE A 197 -9.83 9.68 0.54
C ILE A 197 -10.22 8.24 0.18
N LYS A 198 -10.15 7.88 -1.10
CA LYS A 198 -10.54 6.54 -1.57
C LYS A 198 -9.67 5.42 -0.96
N PRO A 199 -8.33 5.52 -0.92
CA PRO A 199 -7.48 4.56 -0.18
C PRO A 199 -7.85 4.40 1.30
N ILE A 200 -8.19 5.48 2.00
CA ILE A 200 -8.61 5.41 3.41
C ILE A 200 -9.88 4.57 3.58
N PHE A 201 -10.87 4.73 2.69
CA PHE A 201 -12.08 3.89 2.73
C PHE A 201 -11.80 2.42 2.45
N VAL A 202 -10.85 2.12 1.56
CA VAL A 202 -10.40 0.74 1.31
C VAL A 202 -9.76 0.15 2.57
N LEU A 203 -8.90 0.90 3.26
CA LEU A 203 -8.31 0.45 4.52
C LEU A 203 -9.34 0.27 5.63
N LYS A 204 -10.34 1.15 5.71
CA LYS A 204 -11.46 1.01 6.65
C LYS A 204 -12.22 -0.30 6.41
N ASP A 205 -12.59 -0.59 5.16
CA ASP A 205 -13.28 -1.83 4.79
C ASP A 205 -12.43 -3.07 5.05
N ALA A 206 -11.13 -3.00 4.71
CA ALA A 206 -10.18 -4.07 5.01
C ALA A 206 -10.07 -4.35 6.52
N THR A 207 -10.02 -3.31 7.34
CA THR A 207 -9.95 -3.44 8.80
C THR A 207 -11.22 -4.07 9.37
N GLU A 208 -12.39 -3.72 8.81
CA GLU A 208 -13.66 -4.33 9.20
C GLU A 208 -13.70 -5.83 8.88
N LYS A 209 -13.25 -6.23 7.69
CA LYS A 209 -13.13 -7.65 7.31
C LYS A 209 -12.17 -8.42 8.22
N ILE A 210 -11.02 -7.83 8.54
CA ILE A 210 -10.06 -8.43 9.50
C ILE A 210 -10.71 -8.61 10.87
N LYS A 211 -11.47 -7.62 11.35
CA LYS A 211 -12.19 -7.68 12.63
C LYS A 211 -13.25 -8.79 12.65
N GLU A 212 -13.92 -9.04 11.52
CA GLU A 212 -14.87 -10.14 11.34
C GLU A 212 -14.18 -11.52 11.18
N GLY A 213 -12.84 -11.56 11.13
CA GLY A 213 -12.07 -12.79 10.95
C GLY A 213 -11.92 -13.22 9.49
N ASN A 214 -12.44 -12.46 8.53
CA ASN A 214 -12.23 -12.71 7.12
C ASN A 214 -10.85 -12.18 6.70
N LEU A 215 -9.92 -13.09 6.42
CA LEU A 215 -8.59 -12.76 5.93
C LEU A 215 -8.40 -13.15 4.45
N ASP A 216 -9.43 -13.66 3.77
CA ASP A 216 -9.36 -14.16 2.39
C ASP A 216 -9.61 -13.05 1.37
N PHE A 217 -8.84 -11.98 1.49
CA PHE A 217 -8.85 -10.87 0.55
C PHE A 217 -7.46 -10.24 0.44
N GLN A 218 -7.29 -9.29 -0.46
CA GLN A 218 -6.03 -8.57 -0.64
C GLN A 218 -6.27 -7.06 -0.56
N ILE A 219 -5.37 -6.36 0.12
CA ILE A 219 -5.36 -4.90 0.13
C ILE A 219 -4.53 -4.42 -1.06
N PRO A 220 -5.12 -3.72 -2.05
CA PRO A 220 -4.41 -3.35 -3.25
C PRO A 220 -3.38 -2.24 -2.98
N VAL A 221 -2.13 -2.49 -3.39
CA VAL A 221 -1.03 -1.51 -3.33
C VAL A 221 -0.97 -0.77 -4.67
N THR A 222 -1.76 0.30 -4.81
CA THR A 222 -1.92 1.03 -6.08
C THR A 222 -0.98 2.23 -6.25
N SER A 223 -0.18 2.56 -5.24
CA SER A 223 0.70 3.73 -5.24
C SER A 223 2.05 3.39 -4.62
N HIS A 224 3.08 4.17 -4.96
CA HIS A 224 4.45 4.05 -4.41
C HIS A 224 4.76 5.21 -3.42
N ASP A 225 3.73 5.92 -2.96
CA ASP A 225 3.85 6.97 -1.95
C ASP A 225 3.56 6.42 -0.53
N GLU A 226 3.42 7.32 0.45
CA GLU A 226 3.10 6.95 1.83
C GLU A 226 1.79 6.17 1.97
N MET A 227 0.78 6.40 1.10
CA MET A 227 -0.44 5.57 1.12
C MET A 227 -0.18 4.18 0.57
N GLY A 228 0.69 4.08 -0.44
CA GLY A 228 1.23 2.81 -0.92
C GLY A 228 1.92 2.01 0.18
N GLN A 229 2.86 2.65 0.89
CA GLN A 229 3.58 2.04 2.01
C GLN A 229 2.64 1.63 3.15
N LEU A 230 1.64 2.45 3.46
CA LEU A 230 0.63 2.13 4.45
C LEU A 230 -0.19 0.90 4.04
N ASN A 231 -0.68 0.87 2.81
CA ASN A 231 -1.41 -0.30 2.27
C ASN A 231 -0.56 -1.56 2.30
N GLN A 232 0.72 -1.45 1.95
CA GLN A 232 1.66 -2.57 2.02
C GLN A 232 1.83 -3.07 3.47
N GLY A 233 2.03 -2.18 4.43
CA GLY A 233 2.16 -2.55 5.84
C GLY A 233 0.90 -3.24 6.39
N PHE A 234 -0.29 -2.78 5.99
CA PHE A 234 -1.54 -3.44 6.35
C PHE A 234 -1.70 -4.81 5.68
N GLU A 235 -1.30 -4.96 4.42
CA GLU A 235 -1.34 -6.24 3.72
C GLU A 235 -0.37 -7.26 4.35
N GLU A 236 0.85 -6.84 4.71
CA GLU A 236 1.81 -7.67 5.43
C GLU A 236 1.28 -8.10 6.80
N MET A 237 0.62 -7.20 7.53
CA MET A 237 -0.04 -7.52 8.80
C MET A 237 -1.16 -8.55 8.60
N ARG A 238 -2.03 -8.36 7.60
CA ARG A 238 -3.12 -9.29 7.27
C ARG A 238 -2.57 -10.69 6.93
N LYS A 239 -1.52 -10.77 6.11
CA LYS A 239 -0.84 -12.03 5.77
C LYS A 239 -0.28 -12.73 6.99
N LYS A 240 0.54 -12.03 7.79
CA LYS A 240 1.12 -12.60 9.02
C LYS A 240 0.05 -13.09 9.99
N LEU A 241 -1.05 -12.36 10.12
CA LEU A 241 -2.17 -12.77 10.97
C LEU A 241 -2.83 -14.04 10.41
N LYS A 242 -3.05 -14.12 9.10
CA LYS A 242 -3.61 -15.32 8.45
C LYS A 242 -2.72 -16.54 8.68
N ASP A 243 -1.43 -16.40 8.39
CA ASP A 243 -0.46 -17.49 8.55
C ASP A 243 -0.39 -17.95 10.02
N SER A 244 -0.45 -17.01 10.97
CA SER A 244 -0.43 -17.31 12.41
C SER A 244 -1.69 -18.08 12.85
N ILE A 245 -2.87 -17.68 12.35
CA ILE A 245 -4.13 -18.37 12.65
C ILE A 245 -4.14 -19.77 12.04
N GLU A 246 -3.72 -19.92 10.78
CA GLU A 246 -3.63 -21.24 10.12
C GLU A 246 -2.68 -22.18 10.87
N MET A 247 -1.50 -21.69 11.25
CA MET A 247 -0.54 -22.45 12.05
C MET A 247 -1.10 -22.81 13.43
N GLN A 248 -1.80 -21.88 14.08
CA GLN A 248 -2.45 -22.14 15.37
C GLN A 248 -3.56 -23.19 15.25
N THR A 249 -4.37 -23.13 14.19
CA THR A 249 -5.42 -24.12 13.93
C THR A 249 -4.82 -25.50 13.70
N GLN A 250 -3.78 -25.62 12.88
CA GLN A 250 -3.06 -26.88 12.67
C GLN A 250 -2.49 -27.43 13.97
N TYR A 251 -1.90 -26.57 14.81
CA TYR A 251 -1.38 -26.98 16.12
C TYR A 251 -2.49 -27.50 17.04
N GLU A 252 -3.64 -26.82 17.08
CA GLU A 252 -4.80 -27.26 17.87
C GLU A 252 -5.38 -28.59 17.37
N GLU A 253 -5.43 -28.80 16.06
CA GLU A 253 -5.87 -30.07 15.45
C GLU A 253 -4.91 -31.21 15.81
N ASN A 254 -3.61 -31.02 15.60
CA ASN A 254 -2.58 -31.98 15.97
C ASN A 254 -2.61 -32.32 17.46
N ARG A 255 -2.84 -31.31 18.32
CA ARG A 255 -2.97 -31.50 19.77
C ARG A 255 -4.22 -32.28 20.15
N LYS A 256 -5.35 -32.06 19.47
CA LYS A 256 -6.59 -32.84 19.69
C LYS A 256 -6.41 -34.30 19.28
N GLU A 257 -5.78 -34.53 18.13
CA GLU A 257 -5.46 -35.87 17.64
C GLU A 257 -4.52 -36.61 18.60
N LEU A 258 -3.45 -35.94 19.06
CA LEU A 258 -2.53 -36.43 20.09
C LEU A 258 -3.29 -36.92 21.34
N ILE A 259 -4.14 -36.08 21.92
CA ILE A 259 -4.91 -36.42 23.14
C ILE A 259 -5.85 -37.60 22.87
N SER A 260 -6.48 -37.64 21.69
CA SER A 260 -7.38 -38.73 21.31
C SER A 260 -6.64 -40.07 21.20
N ASN A 261 -5.49 -40.09 20.54
CA ASN A 261 -4.66 -41.28 20.35
C ASN A 261 -4.12 -41.81 21.69
N ILE A 262 -3.58 -40.92 22.53
CA ILE A 262 -3.12 -41.29 23.89
C ILE A 262 -4.26 -41.92 24.69
N SER A 263 -5.45 -41.31 24.65
CA SER A 263 -6.60 -41.81 25.41
C SER A 263 -6.99 -43.22 24.98
N HIS A 264 -6.95 -43.50 23.67
CA HIS A 264 -7.25 -44.82 23.13
C HIS A 264 -6.20 -45.87 23.54
N ASP A 265 -4.92 -45.52 23.41
CA ASP A 265 -3.80 -46.43 23.66
C ASP A 265 -3.59 -46.73 25.15
N LEU A 266 -3.98 -45.82 26.05
CA LEU A 266 -4.04 -46.09 27.48
C LEU A 266 -5.29 -46.87 27.88
N LYS A 267 -6.45 -46.63 27.26
CA LYS A 267 -7.71 -47.30 27.62
C LYS A 267 -7.65 -48.81 27.37
N THR A 268 -7.05 -49.23 26.26
CA THR A 268 -6.96 -50.66 25.88
C THR A 268 -6.25 -51.56 26.91
N PRO A 269 -5.01 -51.25 27.37
CA PRO A 269 -4.35 -52.02 28.41
C PRO A 269 -5.06 -51.91 29.76
N ILE A 270 -5.63 -50.75 30.12
CA ILE A 270 -6.41 -50.58 31.35
C ILE A 270 -7.62 -51.52 31.36
N THR A 271 -8.42 -51.54 30.28
CA THR A 271 -9.58 -52.44 30.17
C THR A 271 -9.15 -53.91 30.24
N SER A 272 -8.01 -54.25 29.64
CA SER A 272 -7.46 -55.62 29.74
C SER A 272 -7.10 -55.97 31.19
N ILE A 273 -6.38 -55.09 31.89
CA ILE A 273 -6.00 -55.29 33.30
C ILE A 273 -7.26 -55.47 34.16
N ILE A 274 -8.26 -54.60 33.99
CA ILE A 274 -9.54 -54.70 34.71
C ILE A 274 -10.19 -56.06 34.45
N GLY A 275 -10.31 -56.49 33.19
CA GLY A 275 -10.93 -57.78 32.86
C GLY A 275 -10.17 -58.99 33.42
N TYR A 276 -8.84 -58.97 33.45
CA TYR A 276 -8.05 -60.03 34.10
C TYR A 276 -8.21 -60.01 35.63
N VAL A 277 -8.26 -58.84 36.26
CA VAL A 277 -8.52 -58.69 37.70
C VAL A 277 -9.93 -59.17 38.05
N GLU A 278 -10.94 -58.84 37.25
CA GLU A 278 -12.31 -59.34 37.40
C GLU A 278 -12.37 -60.86 37.24
N GLY A 279 -11.69 -61.43 36.24
CA GLY A 279 -11.63 -62.88 36.06
C GLY A 279 -10.93 -63.62 37.20
N ILE A 280 -9.95 -62.99 37.87
CA ILE A 280 -9.37 -63.51 39.13
C ILE A 280 -10.44 -63.48 40.23
N LYS A 281 -11.12 -62.34 40.40
CA LYS A 281 -12.13 -62.13 41.45
C LYS A 281 -13.35 -63.05 41.31
N ASP A 282 -13.76 -63.33 40.09
CA ASP A 282 -14.90 -64.21 39.77
C ASP A 282 -14.54 -65.71 39.79
N GLY A 283 -13.27 -66.04 40.08
CA GLY A 283 -12.81 -67.42 40.18
C GLY A 283 -12.58 -68.11 38.83
N VAL A 284 -12.50 -67.37 37.72
CA VAL A 284 -12.20 -67.92 36.39
C VAL A 284 -10.76 -68.44 36.30
N ALA A 285 -9.83 -67.76 36.99
CA ALA A 285 -8.44 -68.18 37.16
C ALA A 285 -8.31 -69.25 38.26
N ASN A 286 -8.97 -70.39 38.06
CA ASN A 286 -9.14 -71.45 39.05
C ASN A 286 -7.99 -72.47 39.18
N THR A 287 -6.92 -72.33 38.38
CA THR A 287 -5.74 -73.20 38.47
C THR A 287 -4.48 -72.35 38.67
N PRO A 288 -3.40 -72.89 39.28
CA PRO A 288 -2.14 -72.18 39.44
C PRO A 288 -1.59 -71.63 38.12
N GLU A 289 -1.71 -72.39 37.03
CA GLU A 289 -1.22 -72.00 35.70
C GLU A 289 -2.04 -70.85 35.10
N LYS A 290 -3.37 -70.88 35.28
CA LYS A 290 -4.23 -69.76 34.83
C LYS A 290 -4.00 -68.51 35.68
N MET A 291 -3.81 -68.65 36.98
CA MET A 291 -3.51 -67.54 37.88
C MET A 291 -2.22 -66.85 37.47
N ASP A 292 -1.15 -67.64 37.27
CA ASP A 292 0.14 -67.14 36.81
C ASP A 292 -0.02 -66.39 35.48
N LYS A 293 -0.67 -67.00 34.47
CA LYS A 293 -0.94 -66.36 33.19
C LYS A 293 -1.67 -65.01 33.31
N TYR A 294 -2.67 -64.91 34.18
CA TYR A 294 -3.43 -63.68 34.40
C TYR A 294 -2.55 -62.60 35.04
N LEU A 295 -1.79 -62.95 36.08
CA LEU A 295 -0.86 -62.05 36.76
C LEU A 295 0.26 -61.58 35.84
N THR A 296 0.86 -62.47 35.05
CA THR A 296 1.85 -62.13 34.03
C THR A 296 1.25 -61.15 33.02
N THR A 297 0.03 -61.39 32.55
CA THR A 297 -0.62 -60.49 31.58
C THR A 297 -0.88 -59.11 32.18
N ILE A 298 -1.36 -59.04 33.43
CA ILE A 298 -1.54 -57.77 34.15
C ILE A 298 -0.21 -57.03 34.26
N HIS A 299 0.85 -57.71 34.69
CA HIS A 299 2.19 -57.12 34.83
C HIS A 299 2.73 -56.58 33.50
N THR A 300 2.64 -57.38 32.43
CA THR A 300 3.07 -56.95 31.08
C THR A 300 2.28 -55.74 30.58
N LYS A 301 0.96 -55.71 30.78
CA LYS A 301 0.14 -54.55 30.36
C LYS A 301 0.42 -53.30 31.20
N ALA A 302 0.69 -53.44 32.50
CA ALA A 302 1.07 -52.32 33.36
C ALA A 302 2.44 -51.74 32.97
N ARG A 303 3.44 -52.58 32.71
CA ARG A 303 4.76 -52.14 32.23
C ARG A 303 4.70 -51.46 30.87
N HIS A 304 3.85 -51.94 29.96
CA HIS A 304 3.63 -51.26 28.69
C HIS A 304 3.05 -49.85 28.91
N MET A 305 2.05 -49.68 29.78
CA MET A 305 1.53 -48.35 30.10
C MET A 305 2.60 -47.40 30.66
N ASP A 306 3.46 -47.92 31.55
CA ASP A 306 4.59 -47.17 32.14
C ASP A 306 5.51 -46.62 31.04
N THR A 307 5.93 -47.46 30.09
CA THR A 307 6.72 -47.05 28.93
C THR A 307 6.01 -46.02 28.04
N LEU A 308 4.70 -46.20 27.79
CA LEU A 308 3.91 -45.23 27.00
C LEU A 308 3.87 -43.85 27.67
N ILE A 309 3.74 -43.80 28.98
CA ILE A 309 3.73 -42.55 29.75
C ILE A 309 5.09 -41.86 29.66
N ASP A 310 6.19 -42.61 29.81
CA ASP A 310 7.55 -42.08 29.70
C ASP A 310 7.86 -41.54 28.29
N GLU A 311 7.44 -42.26 27.24
CA GLU A 311 7.58 -41.81 25.86
C GLU A 311 6.78 -40.53 25.59
N LEU A 312 5.54 -40.47 26.07
CA LEU A 312 4.70 -39.28 25.96
C LEU A 312 5.31 -38.08 26.70
N PHE A 313 5.85 -38.30 27.90
CA PHE A 313 6.46 -37.24 28.69
C PHE A 313 7.75 -36.72 28.05
N LEU A 314 8.60 -37.61 27.54
CA LEU A 314 9.76 -37.19 26.77
C LEU A 314 9.34 -36.36 25.56
N PHE A 315 8.38 -36.85 24.79
CA PHE A 315 7.89 -36.16 23.60
C PHE A 315 7.37 -34.76 23.94
N SER A 316 6.53 -34.62 24.96
CA SER A 316 6.03 -33.33 25.44
C SER A 316 7.14 -32.34 25.81
N LYS A 317 8.25 -32.84 26.39
CA LYS A 317 9.41 -31.99 26.69
C LYS A 317 10.20 -31.59 25.44
N LEU A 318 10.36 -32.51 24.48
CA LEU A 318 11.05 -32.23 23.23
C LEU A 318 10.25 -31.23 22.39
N ASP A 319 8.93 -31.39 22.25
CA ASP A 319 8.03 -30.52 21.45
C ASP A 319 8.00 -29.07 21.96
N LEU A 320 8.29 -28.84 23.25
CA LEU A 320 8.40 -27.51 23.84
C LEU A 320 9.82 -26.91 23.76
N ASN A 321 10.78 -27.59 23.12
CA ASN A 321 12.22 -27.29 23.17
C ASN A 321 12.74 -27.12 24.61
N ARG A 322 12.21 -27.91 25.55
CA ARG A 322 12.52 -27.81 26.99
C ARG A 322 13.46 -28.91 27.50
N VAL A 323 13.97 -29.78 26.63
CA VAL A 323 15.00 -30.74 27.01
C VAL A 323 16.37 -30.08 26.82
N PRO A 324 17.15 -29.85 27.88
CA PRO A 324 18.54 -29.45 27.70
C PRO A 324 19.32 -30.61 27.07
N PHE A 325 19.85 -30.40 25.87
CA PHE A 325 20.83 -31.30 25.26
C PHE A 325 22.22 -31.00 25.85
N GLN A 326 22.95 -32.05 26.16
CA GLN A 326 24.34 -31.96 26.62
C GLN A 326 25.25 -32.37 25.48
N PHE A 327 25.53 -31.41 24.60
CA PHE A 327 26.38 -31.65 23.44
C PHE A 327 27.86 -31.71 23.83
N GLU A 328 28.51 -32.80 23.45
CA GLU A 328 29.93 -33.03 23.65
C GLU A 328 30.59 -33.54 22.36
N THR A 329 31.92 -33.45 22.27
CA THR A 329 32.67 -34.00 21.14
C THR A 329 32.88 -35.49 21.37
N VAL A 330 32.21 -36.32 20.56
CA VAL A 330 32.18 -37.77 20.72
C VAL A 330 32.95 -38.40 19.57
N GLU A 331 33.83 -39.37 19.88
CA GLU A 331 34.41 -40.26 18.88
C GLU A 331 33.36 -41.34 18.55
N LEU A 332 32.71 -41.21 17.40
CA LEU A 332 31.51 -41.96 17.07
C LEU A 332 31.79 -43.46 16.88
N ASN A 333 32.96 -43.85 16.38
CA ASN A 333 33.26 -45.26 16.15
C ASN A 333 33.32 -46.03 17.48
N MET A 334 34.03 -45.51 18.48
CA MET A 334 34.11 -46.06 19.83
C MET A 334 32.74 -46.08 20.50
N PHE A 335 32.00 -44.97 20.45
CA PHE A 335 30.66 -44.90 21.03
C PHE A 335 29.71 -45.94 20.40
N MET A 336 29.70 -46.06 19.06
CA MET A 336 28.86 -47.05 18.37
C MET A 336 29.32 -48.47 18.65
N GLN A 337 30.62 -48.71 18.83
CA GLN A 337 31.14 -50.01 19.21
C GLN A 337 30.65 -50.43 20.60
N GLU A 338 30.83 -49.58 21.61
CA GLU A 338 30.38 -49.86 22.98
C GLU A 338 28.86 -50.11 23.05
N LEU A 339 28.09 -49.25 22.37
CA LEU A 339 26.63 -49.33 22.35
C LEU A 339 26.14 -50.63 21.70
N ILE A 340 26.70 -51.02 20.55
CA ILE A 340 26.25 -52.22 19.84
C ILE A 340 26.73 -53.50 20.52
N GLU A 341 27.93 -53.50 21.13
CA GLU A 341 28.42 -54.63 21.92
C GLU A 341 27.51 -54.90 23.14
N GLU A 342 27.02 -53.85 23.82
CA GLU A 342 26.06 -53.99 24.91
C GLU A 342 24.76 -54.65 24.42
N MET A 343 24.20 -54.17 23.31
CA MET A 343 22.94 -54.69 22.76
C MET A 343 23.08 -56.10 22.18
N GLN A 344 24.25 -56.47 21.67
CA GLN A 344 24.52 -57.78 21.07
C GLN A 344 24.30 -58.93 22.07
N MET A 345 24.57 -58.71 23.36
CA MET A 345 24.36 -59.73 24.40
C MET A 345 22.89 -60.15 24.54
N ASP A 346 21.95 -59.24 24.35
CA ASP A 346 20.52 -59.54 24.45
C ASP A 346 19.94 -59.99 23.10
N LEU A 347 20.35 -59.35 22.00
CA LEU A 347 19.91 -59.72 20.65
C LEU A 347 20.34 -61.13 20.25
N SER A 348 21.52 -61.58 20.68
CA SER A 348 21.99 -62.95 20.45
C SER A 348 21.16 -64.01 21.16
N LYS A 349 20.61 -63.72 22.35
CA LYS A 349 19.66 -64.61 23.06
C LYS A 349 18.35 -64.77 22.28
N GLU A 350 17.98 -63.75 21.50
CA GLU A 350 16.81 -63.77 20.61
C GLU A 350 17.10 -64.36 19.22
N GLY A 351 18.33 -64.84 18.98
CA GLY A 351 18.75 -65.43 17.72
C GLY A 351 19.02 -64.42 16.60
N ILE A 352 19.36 -63.18 16.95
CA ILE A 352 19.58 -62.08 16.01
C ILE A 352 21.08 -61.84 15.83
N GLU A 353 21.55 -61.91 14.60
CA GLU A 353 22.92 -61.58 14.23
C GLU A 353 23.05 -60.07 13.99
N VAL A 354 23.98 -59.43 14.70
CA VAL A 354 24.26 -57.98 14.56
C VAL A 354 25.65 -57.80 13.96
N ASN A 355 25.72 -57.09 12.83
CA ASN A 355 26.97 -56.77 12.14
C ASN A 355 27.24 -55.26 12.28
N LEU A 356 28.38 -54.90 12.88
CA LEU A 356 28.83 -53.51 13.00
C LEU A 356 29.91 -53.21 11.96
N GLN A 357 29.69 -52.17 11.17
CA GLN A 357 30.62 -51.69 10.13
C GLN A 357 31.03 -50.26 10.42
N LEU A 358 32.21 -50.07 10.99
CA LEU A 358 32.74 -48.76 11.32
C LEU A 358 33.55 -48.16 10.17
N HIS A 359 33.65 -46.83 10.15
CA HIS A 359 34.53 -46.16 9.21
C HIS A 359 36.00 -46.45 9.54
N ALA A 360 36.86 -46.56 8.52
CA ALA A 360 38.26 -46.96 8.70
C ALA A 360 39.09 -45.96 9.55
N SER A 361 38.67 -44.69 9.62
CA SER A 361 39.30 -43.65 10.43
C SER A 361 38.36 -43.18 11.55
N PRO A 362 38.90 -42.73 12.70
CA PRO A 362 38.10 -42.14 13.77
C PRO A 362 37.26 -40.96 13.27
N LEU A 363 36.01 -40.90 13.70
CA LEU A 363 35.06 -39.86 13.31
C LEU A 363 34.59 -39.13 14.57
N TYR A 364 34.68 -37.80 14.55
CA TYR A 364 34.24 -36.97 15.66
C TYR A 364 32.97 -36.21 15.27
N VAL A 365 31.98 -36.20 16.17
CA VAL A 365 30.71 -35.50 16.01
C VAL A 365 30.39 -34.72 17.28
N THR A 366 29.59 -33.65 17.15
CA THR A 366 28.97 -33.00 18.30
C THR A 366 27.64 -33.68 18.60
N ALA A 367 27.55 -34.39 19.72
CA ALA A 367 26.36 -35.17 20.05
C ALA A 367 26.11 -35.26 21.55
N ASP A 368 24.85 -35.50 21.92
CA ASP A 368 24.44 -35.94 23.25
C ASP A 368 24.36 -37.47 23.23
N CYS A 369 25.30 -38.14 23.92
CA CYS A 369 25.44 -39.60 23.89
C CYS A 369 24.16 -40.32 24.35
N GLU A 370 23.47 -39.78 25.37
CA GLU A 370 22.24 -40.38 25.91
C GLU A 370 21.12 -40.34 24.88
N LYS A 371 20.98 -39.22 24.15
CA LYS A 371 19.94 -39.07 23.12
C LYS A 371 20.25 -39.89 21.87
N ILE A 372 21.50 -39.97 21.44
CA ILE A 372 21.87 -40.83 20.31
C ILE A 372 21.71 -42.32 20.66
N ASN A 373 22.05 -42.74 21.88
CA ASN A 373 21.73 -44.10 22.34
C ASN A 373 20.24 -44.38 22.19
N ARG A 374 19.37 -43.45 22.61
CA ARG A 374 17.92 -43.60 22.47
C ARG A 374 17.47 -43.71 21.02
N VAL A 375 18.06 -42.94 20.09
CA VAL A 375 17.81 -43.07 18.65
C VAL A 375 18.13 -44.50 18.20
N ILE A 376 19.35 -44.96 18.43
CA ILE A 376 19.82 -46.29 18.00
C ILE A 376 18.96 -47.41 18.62
N SER A 377 18.70 -47.33 19.92
CA SER A 377 17.83 -48.26 20.63
C SER A 377 16.43 -48.33 20.03
N ASN A 378 15.83 -47.18 19.69
CA ASN A 378 14.53 -47.15 19.02
C ASN A 378 14.56 -47.76 17.62
N LEU A 379 15.63 -47.50 16.84
CA LEU A 379 15.78 -48.06 15.50
C LEU A 379 15.94 -49.59 15.55
N ILE A 380 16.83 -50.08 16.40
CA ILE A 380 17.07 -51.52 16.57
C ILE A 380 15.82 -52.23 17.10
N HIS A 381 15.15 -51.68 18.11
CA HIS A 381 13.92 -52.30 18.63
C HIS A 381 12.82 -52.35 17.57
N ASN A 382 12.68 -51.33 16.72
CA ASN A 382 11.80 -51.38 15.57
C ASN A 382 12.20 -52.47 14.58
N SER A 383 13.49 -52.59 14.25
CA SER A 383 13.99 -53.68 13.39
C SER A 383 13.65 -55.05 13.95
N VAL A 384 13.94 -55.33 15.23
CA VAL A 384 13.63 -56.62 15.89
C VAL A 384 12.14 -56.94 15.79
N LYS A 385 11.29 -55.95 16.05
CA LYS A 385 9.85 -56.08 16.09
C LYS A 385 9.21 -56.47 14.75
N TYR A 386 9.79 -56.03 13.63
CA TYR A 386 9.25 -56.27 12.28
C TYR A 386 10.04 -57.31 11.47
N MET A 387 10.92 -58.08 12.11
CA MET A 387 11.59 -59.21 11.48
C MET A 387 10.65 -60.39 11.26
N ASP A 388 10.66 -60.92 10.05
CA ASP A 388 9.83 -62.05 9.59
C ASP A 388 10.65 -63.23 9.03
N LYS A 389 11.99 -63.15 9.04
CA LYS A 389 12.90 -64.18 8.51
C LYS A 389 13.42 -65.13 9.59
N GLU A 390 13.79 -66.35 9.19
CA GLU A 390 14.42 -67.35 10.06
C GLU A 390 15.81 -66.89 10.54
N GLU A 391 16.67 -66.46 9.62
CA GLU A 391 17.94 -65.84 9.93
C GLU A 391 17.75 -64.33 10.13
N LYS A 392 17.62 -63.90 11.38
CA LYS A 392 17.43 -62.49 11.74
C LYS A 392 18.75 -61.74 11.71
N LYS A 393 18.83 -60.67 10.90
CA LYS A 393 20.08 -59.91 10.69
C LYS A 393 19.84 -58.41 10.81
N ILE A 394 20.68 -57.74 11.60
CA ILE A 394 20.78 -56.27 11.67
C ILE A 394 22.20 -55.86 11.29
N THR A 395 22.33 -54.88 10.41
CA THR A 395 23.62 -54.25 10.11
C THR A 395 23.59 -52.79 10.51
N VAL A 396 24.56 -52.36 11.32
CA VAL A 396 24.77 -50.96 11.69
C VAL A 396 26.05 -50.50 11.00
N ALA A 397 25.96 -49.48 10.15
CA ALA A 397 27.09 -48.97 9.39
C ALA A 397 27.30 -47.48 9.63
N VAL A 398 28.55 -47.07 9.84
CA VAL A 398 28.97 -45.67 9.98
C VAL A 398 29.80 -45.29 8.76
N SER A 399 29.38 -44.23 8.08
CA SER A 399 30.05 -43.72 6.88
C SER A 399 30.12 -42.19 6.91
N ILE A 400 30.88 -41.62 5.98
CA ILE A 400 31.04 -40.17 5.83
C ILE A 400 30.57 -39.74 4.45
N ASP A 401 29.75 -38.69 4.39
CA ASP A 401 29.41 -37.98 3.16
C ASP A 401 29.70 -36.50 3.34
N LYS A 402 30.75 -36.01 2.65
CA LYS A 402 31.26 -34.63 2.75
C LYS A 402 31.55 -34.22 4.21
N ASN A 403 30.71 -33.37 4.78
CA ASN A 403 30.83 -32.83 6.14
C ASN A 403 29.85 -33.47 7.14
N LYS A 404 29.15 -34.53 6.74
CA LYS A 404 28.21 -35.23 7.62
C LYS A 404 28.64 -36.68 7.82
N VAL A 405 28.46 -37.16 9.04
CA VAL A 405 28.60 -38.58 9.36
C VAL A 405 27.23 -39.22 9.25
N ILE A 406 27.12 -40.28 8.45
CA ILE A 406 25.88 -41.00 8.20
C ILE A 406 25.93 -42.33 8.94
N VAL A 407 24.95 -42.54 9.81
CA VAL A 407 24.72 -43.83 10.47
C VAL A 407 23.53 -44.49 9.80
N LYS A 408 23.71 -45.74 9.39
CA LYS A 408 22.72 -46.58 8.73
C LYS A 408 22.40 -47.78 9.63
N VAL A 409 21.12 -48.01 9.91
CA VAL A 409 20.60 -49.22 10.56
C VAL A 409 19.77 -49.97 9.53
N MET A 410 20.16 -51.19 9.20
CA MET A 410 19.54 -52.02 8.16
C MET A 410 19.08 -53.36 8.74
N ASP A 411 17.82 -53.70 8.51
CA ASP A 411 17.24 -55.01 8.84
C ASP A 411 16.83 -55.79 7.60
N ASN A 412 16.56 -57.08 7.78
CA ASN A 412 16.06 -57.97 6.75
C ASN A 412 14.59 -58.37 6.97
N GLY A 413 13.78 -57.52 7.62
CA GLY A 413 12.40 -57.82 7.98
C GLY A 413 11.40 -57.71 6.82
N SER A 414 10.13 -57.47 7.16
CA SER A 414 9.03 -57.44 6.19
C SER A 414 9.10 -56.29 5.19
N GLY A 415 9.90 -55.25 5.48
CA GLY A 415 9.91 -53.99 4.74
C GLY A 415 8.63 -53.17 4.94
N ILE A 416 8.60 -52.01 4.29
CA ILE A 416 7.57 -50.96 4.40
C ILE A 416 7.07 -50.62 2.99
N GLU A 417 5.76 -50.43 2.82
CA GLU A 417 5.16 -50.05 1.54
C GLU A 417 5.56 -48.62 1.14
N TYR A 418 5.74 -48.39 -0.16
CA TYR A 418 6.21 -47.10 -0.69
C TYR A 418 5.34 -45.92 -0.26
N ASP A 419 4.01 -46.09 -0.28
CA ASP A 419 3.05 -45.04 0.07
C ASP A 419 3.05 -44.72 1.58
N THR A 420 3.61 -45.60 2.40
CA THR A 420 3.68 -45.43 3.87
C THR A 420 5.00 -44.82 4.33
N LEU A 421 6.09 -44.96 3.55
CA LEU A 421 7.42 -44.45 3.87
C LEU A 421 7.46 -42.96 4.28
N PRO A 422 6.74 -42.03 3.61
CA PRO A 422 6.76 -40.61 3.98
C PRO A 422 6.24 -40.35 5.39
N TYR A 423 5.42 -41.24 5.93
CA TYR A 423 4.66 -41.02 7.16
C TYR A 423 5.25 -41.74 8.37
N ILE A 424 6.26 -42.60 8.22
CA ILE A 424 6.76 -43.45 9.33
C ILE A 424 7.40 -42.66 10.49
N PHE A 425 7.82 -41.42 10.22
CA PHE A 425 8.35 -40.51 11.23
C PHE A 425 7.27 -39.56 11.79
N GLU A 426 6.04 -39.65 11.29
CA GLU A 426 4.90 -38.89 11.82
C GLU A 426 4.43 -39.48 13.15
N ARG A 427 3.88 -38.60 13.99
CA ARG A 427 3.49 -38.92 15.37
C ARG A 427 2.33 -39.94 15.35
N PHE A 428 2.41 -40.98 16.16
CA PHE A 428 1.39 -42.05 16.26
C PHE A 428 1.12 -42.81 14.96
N TYR A 429 1.93 -42.58 13.92
CA TYR A 429 1.76 -43.26 12.66
C TYR A 429 2.11 -44.74 12.82
N ARG A 430 1.20 -45.59 12.34
CA ARG A 430 1.32 -47.05 12.39
C ARG A 430 0.76 -47.63 11.11
N ALA A 431 1.56 -48.44 10.41
CA ALA A 431 1.10 -49.20 9.26
C ALA A 431 0.00 -50.20 9.66
N GLU A 432 -0.94 -50.47 8.76
CA GLU A 432 -2.19 -51.18 9.06
C GLU A 432 -1.98 -52.60 9.60
N GLN A 433 -0.92 -53.28 9.15
CA GLN A 433 -0.50 -54.62 9.61
C GLN A 433 -0.02 -54.64 11.07
N SER A 434 0.33 -53.48 11.65
CA SER A 434 0.82 -53.36 13.04
C SER A 434 -0.27 -53.06 14.06
N ARG A 435 -1.55 -53.03 13.68
CA ARG A 435 -2.69 -52.65 14.55
C ARG A 435 -3.10 -53.71 15.58
N ASN A 436 -2.53 -54.92 15.54
CA ASN A 436 -2.79 -55.94 16.57
C ASN A 436 -2.17 -55.54 17.93
N SER A 437 -2.98 -55.58 18.99
CA SER A 437 -2.63 -55.12 20.35
C SER A 437 -1.58 -55.97 21.08
N SER A 438 -1.18 -57.10 20.48
CA SER A 438 -0.14 -58.02 20.95
C SER A 438 1.26 -57.67 20.43
N THR A 439 1.37 -56.97 19.30
CA THR A 439 2.63 -56.57 18.65
C THR A 439 2.76 -55.05 18.53
N GLY A 440 1.86 -54.25 19.10
CA GLY A 440 1.81 -52.80 18.91
C GLY A 440 2.85 -52.03 19.72
N GLY A 441 3.54 -51.10 19.07
CA GLY A 441 4.37 -50.07 19.74
C GLY A 441 3.63 -48.73 19.67
N SER A 442 4.11 -47.73 20.41
CA SER A 442 3.43 -46.43 20.59
C SER A 442 3.27 -45.58 19.32
N GLY A 443 4.04 -45.85 18.27
CA GLY A 443 4.16 -44.95 17.12
C GLY A 443 4.90 -43.65 17.44
N LEU A 444 5.48 -43.51 18.64
CA LEU A 444 6.29 -42.34 19.03
C LEU A 444 7.79 -42.57 18.82
N GLY A 445 8.27 -43.81 18.79
CA GLY A 445 9.71 -44.11 18.75
C GLY A 445 10.48 -43.47 17.59
N LEU A 446 9.95 -43.58 16.35
CA LEU A 446 10.57 -42.97 15.17
C LEU A 446 10.41 -41.45 15.14
N ALA A 447 9.28 -40.92 15.61
CA ALA A 447 9.06 -39.47 15.73
C ALA A 447 10.04 -38.85 16.76
N ILE A 448 10.25 -39.52 17.90
CA ILE A 448 11.27 -39.13 18.90
C ILE A 448 12.67 -39.18 18.29
N ALA A 449 12.99 -40.23 17.53
CA ALA A 449 14.28 -40.36 16.87
C ALA A 449 14.51 -39.21 15.88
N LYS A 450 13.50 -38.87 15.06
CA LYS A 450 13.55 -37.70 14.15
C LYS A 450 13.82 -36.40 14.90
N GLN A 451 13.07 -36.14 15.96
CA GLN A 451 13.23 -34.91 16.72
C GLN A 451 14.60 -34.80 17.41
N ILE A 452 15.11 -35.90 17.97
CA ILE A 452 16.47 -35.92 18.54
C ILE A 452 17.51 -35.56 17.46
N ILE A 453 17.40 -36.16 16.27
CA ILE A 453 18.35 -35.93 15.18
C ILE A 453 18.25 -34.49 14.63
N GLU A 454 17.03 -33.95 14.52
CA GLU A 454 16.81 -32.57 14.07
C GLU A 454 17.40 -31.55 15.07
N GLU A 455 17.27 -31.78 16.38
CA GLU A 455 17.92 -30.97 17.43
C GLU A 455 19.46 -31.07 17.40
N HIS A 456 20.01 -32.17 16.85
CA HIS A 456 21.44 -32.31 16.55
C HIS A 456 21.87 -31.63 15.23
N GLY A 457 20.98 -30.90 14.54
CA GLY A 457 21.24 -30.32 13.21
C GLY A 457 21.29 -31.34 12.07
N GLY A 458 20.86 -32.58 12.35
CA GLY A 458 20.84 -33.70 11.44
C GLY A 458 19.51 -33.89 10.70
N ASN A 459 19.50 -34.85 9.77
CA ASN A 459 18.30 -35.37 9.12
C ASN A 459 18.22 -36.88 9.35
N ILE A 460 17.00 -37.43 9.47
CA ILE A 460 16.71 -38.86 9.46
C ILE A 460 15.82 -39.21 8.27
N TRP A 461 16.02 -40.36 7.63
CA TRP A 461 15.20 -40.84 6.52
C TRP A 461 15.24 -42.37 6.43
N ALA A 462 14.39 -42.95 5.58
CA ALA A 462 14.31 -44.39 5.39
C ALA A 462 14.22 -44.78 3.91
N GLU A 463 14.79 -45.94 3.61
CA GLU A 463 14.64 -46.66 2.35
C GLU A 463 14.17 -48.08 2.67
N SER A 464 13.14 -48.57 1.99
CA SER A 464 12.62 -49.90 2.24
C SER A 464 12.06 -50.52 0.97
N GLU A 465 12.12 -51.85 0.90
CA GLU A 465 11.46 -52.63 -0.13
C GLU A 465 10.70 -53.78 0.54
N LEU A 466 9.43 -53.93 0.16
CA LEU A 466 8.54 -54.93 0.74
C LEU A 466 9.14 -56.34 0.56
N GLY A 467 9.21 -57.10 1.65
CA GLY A 467 9.75 -58.46 1.72
C GLY A 467 11.27 -58.55 1.82
N LYS A 468 12.02 -57.45 1.63
CA LYS A 468 13.50 -57.44 1.70
C LYS A 468 14.05 -56.83 3.00
N GLY A 469 13.37 -55.84 3.56
CA GLY A 469 13.76 -55.18 4.82
C GLY A 469 13.75 -53.66 4.74
N THR A 470 14.23 -53.01 5.81
CA THR A 470 14.24 -51.56 5.96
C THR A 470 15.64 -51.06 6.28
N SER A 471 16.02 -49.94 5.69
CA SER A 471 17.23 -49.17 6.02
C SER A 471 16.83 -47.79 6.52
N ILE A 472 17.14 -47.48 7.78
CA ILE A 472 16.96 -46.14 8.35
C ILE A 472 18.33 -45.49 8.47
N PHE A 473 18.40 -44.22 8.09
CA PHE A 473 19.62 -43.44 8.07
C PHE A 473 19.43 -42.18 8.89
N PHE A 474 20.47 -41.76 9.60
CA PHE A 474 20.52 -40.40 10.13
C PHE A 474 21.90 -39.78 9.96
N SER A 475 21.94 -38.45 9.90
CA SER A 475 23.17 -37.68 9.75
C SER A 475 23.51 -36.89 11.00
N LEU A 476 24.78 -36.82 11.38
CA LEU A 476 25.31 -35.90 12.39
C LEU A 476 26.36 -34.98 11.76
N GLU A 477 26.53 -33.78 12.32
CA GLU A 477 27.59 -32.87 11.88
C GLU A 477 28.97 -33.41 12.31
N LYS A 478 29.86 -33.56 11.32
CA LYS A 478 31.24 -33.92 11.59
C LYS A 478 31.97 -32.71 12.15
N VAL A 479 32.73 -32.92 13.22
CA VAL A 479 33.68 -31.94 13.74
C VAL A 479 35.10 -32.43 13.56
N GLU A 480 36.04 -31.49 13.42
CA GLU A 480 37.45 -31.82 13.50
C GLU A 480 37.80 -32.08 14.96
N LYS A 481 38.72 -33.01 15.21
CA LYS A 481 39.27 -33.21 16.53
C LYS A 481 39.91 -31.90 16.98
N CYS A 482 39.31 -31.21 17.95
CA CYS A 482 39.98 -30.08 18.60
C CYS A 482 41.31 -30.59 19.15
N GLY A 483 42.41 -30.18 18.53
CA GLY A 483 43.75 -30.42 19.06
C GLY A 483 43.84 -29.76 20.42
N GLY A 484 44.14 -30.55 21.44
CA GLY A 484 44.59 -30.04 22.74
C GLY A 484 45.99 -29.45 22.63
#